data_AF-A0A833VFD8-F1
#
_entry.id   AF-A0A833VFD8-F1
#
_cell.length_a   1.000
_cell.length_b   1.000
_cell.length_c   1.000
_cell.angle_alpha   90.00
_cell.angle_beta   90.00
_cell.angle_gamma   90.00
#
_symmetry.space_group_name_H-M   'P 1'
#
loop_
_entity.id
_entity.type
_entity.pdbx_description
1 polymer ?
#
loop_
_entity_poly.entity_id
_entity_poly.type
_entity_poly.pdbx_seq_one_letter_code
_entity_poly.pdbx_strand_id
1 'polypeptide(L)'
;MASMARSALRSAVTKAKSVASTPKRSFSSQLHDDAHETAKWEKITYVGIVGCTAFAAYCLSKGHHHSPDPPAYPYLHIRNKEFPWGPNGLFEVKHTEHDH
;
A
#
# COMPACT_ATOMS: atom_id res chain seq x y z
N MET A 1 -25.94 -45.69 33.32
CA MET A 1 -25.10 -46.89 33.56
C MET A 1 -24.71 -47.48 32.22
N ALA A 2 -23.40 -47.65 32.00
CA ALA A 2 -22.80 -48.18 30.78
C ALA A 2 -22.83 -49.72 30.73
N SER A 3 -22.84 -50.31 29.53
CA SER A 3 -22.42 -51.67 29.13
C SER A 3 -23.20 -52.09 27.86
N MET A 4 -22.70 -52.71 26.77
CA MET A 4 -21.51 -53.51 26.42
C MET A 4 -21.45 -53.52 24.85
N ALA A 5 -20.32 -53.22 24.20
CA ALA A 5 -19.22 -54.11 23.81
C ALA A 5 -19.31 -54.70 22.37
N ARG A 6 -18.35 -54.28 21.54
CA ARG A 6 -17.48 -55.10 20.67
C ARG A 6 -18.12 -56.06 19.63
N SER A 7 -18.23 -55.61 18.37
CA SER A 7 -17.93 -56.34 17.12
C SER A 7 -18.58 -55.56 15.97
N ALA A 8 -17.93 -55.20 14.87
CA ALA A 8 -17.12 -56.06 14.04
C ALA A 8 -15.97 -55.27 13.39
N LEU A 9 -14.76 -55.72 13.66
CA LEU A 9 -13.59 -55.42 12.85
C LEU A 9 -13.59 -56.40 11.67
N ARG A 10 -13.15 -55.91 10.50
CA ARG A 10 -12.71 -56.65 9.30
C ARG A 10 -13.82 -57.07 8.32
N SER A 11 -14.01 -56.25 7.29
CA SER A 11 -14.03 -56.80 5.94
C SER A 11 -13.56 -55.77 4.91
N ALA A 12 -12.75 -56.24 3.97
CA ALA A 12 -12.21 -55.55 2.79
C ALA A 12 -11.08 -54.51 3.01
N VAL A 13 -9.94 -55.04 3.46
CA VAL A 13 -8.65 -54.72 2.81
C VAL A 13 -8.78 -54.88 1.28
N THR A 14 -8.08 -54.03 0.55
CA THR A 14 -7.97 -53.93 -0.92
C THR A 14 -9.09 -53.22 -1.71
N LYS A 15 -9.08 -51.88 -1.65
CA LYS A 15 -9.16 -51.09 -2.90
C LYS A 15 -8.31 -49.84 -2.81
N ALA A 16 -7.00 -50.05 -2.67
CA ALA A 16 -6.02 -49.12 -3.19
C ALA A 16 -6.16 -49.08 -4.72
N LYS A 17 -7.14 -48.32 -5.23
CA LYS A 17 -6.94 -47.67 -6.53
C LYS A 17 -6.30 -46.35 -6.18
N SER A 18 -4.97 -46.35 -6.28
CA SER A 18 -4.17 -45.17 -6.59
C SER A 18 -4.99 -44.25 -7.48
N VAL A 19 -5.64 -43.23 -6.89
CA VAL A 19 -5.81 -41.97 -7.58
C VAL A 19 -4.37 -41.56 -7.77
N ALA A 20 -3.87 -41.79 -8.99
CA ALA A 20 -2.55 -41.37 -9.38
C ALA A 20 -2.42 -39.95 -8.88
N SER A 21 -1.61 -39.75 -7.83
CA SER A 21 -1.21 -38.41 -7.46
C SER A 21 -0.49 -37.94 -8.70
N THR A 22 -1.13 -37.10 -9.50
CA THR A 22 -0.41 -36.31 -10.49
C THR A 22 0.82 -35.82 -9.74
N PRO A 23 2.05 -36.08 -10.21
CA PRO A 23 3.21 -35.58 -9.53
C PRO A 23 3.01 -34.06 -9.45
N LYS A 24 2.58 -33.57 -8.29
CA LYS A 24 2.59 -32.14 -8.01
C LYS A 24 4.06 -31.85 -8.10
N ARG A 25 4.45 -31.21 -9.19
CA ARG A 25 5.81 -30.76 -9.42
C ARG A 25 6.13 -29.90 -8.22
N SER A 26 6.83 -30.49 -7.25
CA SER A 26 7.38 -29.76 -6.13
C SER A 26 8.44 -28.91 -6.78
N PHE A 27 8.14 -27.64 -7.01
CA PHE A 27 9.17 -26.68 -7.33
C PHE A 27 10.18 -26.76 -6.19
N SER A 28 11.42 -27.06 -6.53
CA SER A 28 12.50 -27.36 -5.59
C SER A 28 13.00 -26.12 -4.83
N SER A 29 12.19 -25.07 -4.70
CA SER A 29 12.59 -23.75 -4.18
C SER A 29 11.64 -23.11 -3.16
N GLN A 30 10.55 -23.76 -2.70
CA GLN A 30 9.40 -23.00 -2.16
C GLN A 30 8.94 -23.24 -0.72
N LEU A 31 9.49 -24.18 0.07
CA LEU A 31 8.90 -24.46 1.39
C LEU A 31 9.56 -23.71 2.57
N HIS A 32 10.83 -23.30 2.45
CA HIS A 32 11.57 -22.71 3.58
C HIS A 32 11.92 -21.22 3.40
N ASP A 33 11.65 -20.62 2.24
CA ASP A 33 12.07 -19.25 1.93
C ASP A 33 10.89 -18.27 1.85
N ASP A 34 9.73 -18.66 1.29
CA ASP A 34 8.60 -17.75 1.05
C ASP A 34 8.09 -17.02 2.31
N ALA A 35 8.00 -17.72 3.44
CA ALA A 35 7.56 -17.12 4.70
C ALA A 35 8.59 -16.14 5.27
N HIS A 36 9.88 -16.47 5.16
CA HIS A 36 10.98 -15.61 5.59
C HIS A 36 11.10 -14.37 4.69
N GLU A 37 10.99 -14.55 3.37
CA GLU A 37 11.03 -13.48 2.38
C GLU A 37 9.85 -12.53 2.54
N THR A 38 8.64 -13.05 2.80
CA THR A 38 7.46 -12.23 3.10
C THR A 38 7.67 -11.43 4.39
N ALA A 39 8.15 -12.06 5.45
CA ALA A 39 8.43 -11.38 6.72
C ALA A 39 9.53 -10.32 6.59
N LYS A 40 10.51 -10.52 5.71
CA LYS A 40 11.54 -9.52 5.40
C LYS A 40 10.95 -8.29 4.73
N TRP A 41 10.15 -8.47 3.68
CA TRP A 41 9.52 -7.35 2.97
C TRP A 41 8.47 -6.64 3.81
N GLU A 42 7.77 -7.36 4.68
CA GLU A 42 6.89 -6.78 5.69
C GLU A 42 7.66 -5.81 6.60
N LYS A 43 8.80 -6.25 7.15
CA LYS A 43 9.65 -5.40 8.00
C LYS A 43 10.18 -4.18 7.25
N ILE A 44 10.66 -4.36 6.02
CA ILE A 44 11.13 -3.25 5.17
C ILE A 44 9.99 -2.25 4.92
N THR A 45 8.78 -2.74 4.68
CA THR A 45 7.60 -1.89 4.48
C THR A 45 7.26 -1.12 5.74
N TYR A 46 7.30 -1.75 6.92
CA TYR A 46 7.09 -1.04 8.19
C TYR A 46 8.15 0.04 8.45
N VAL A 47 9.42 -0.23 8.14
CA VAL A 47 10.48 0.79 8.20
C VAL A 47 10.16 1.95 7.26
N GLY A 48 9.71 1.64 6.03
CA GLY A 48 9.24 2.64 5.07
C GLY A 48 8.08 3.47 5.60
N ILE A 49 7.05 2.84 6.16
CA ILE A 49 5.88 3.51 6.74
C ILE A 49 6.30 4.45 7.87
N VAL A 50 7.11 3.97 8.82
CA VAL A 50 7.58 4.79 9.96
C VAL A 50 8.43 5.96 9.45
N GLY A 51 9.35 5.69 8.52
CA GLY A 51 10.19 6.73 7.92
C GLY A 51 9.38 7.79 7.18
N CYS A 52 8.46 7.39 6.31
CA CYS A 52 7.57 8.30 5.59
C CYS A 52 6.67 9.09 6.54
N THR A 53 6.16 8.47 7.60
CA THR A 53 5.31 9.15 8.60
C THR A 53 6.11 10.21 9.37
N ALA A 54 7.32 9.88 9.82
CA ALA A 54 8.20 10.83 10.50
C ALA A 54 8.61 11.98 9.58
N PHE A 55 8.94 11.68 8.32
CA PHE A 55 9.30 12.69 7.33
C PHE A 55 8.12 13.60 6.97
N ALA A 56 6.92 13.05 6.85
CA ALA A 56 5.70 13.82 6.68
C ALA A 56 5.49 14.76 7.87
N ALA A 57 5.55 14.25 9.10
CA ALA A 57 5.44 15.08 10.30
C ALA A 57 6.45 16.24 10.30
N TYR A 58 7.70 15.97 9.92
CA TYR A 58 8.73 17.00 9.78
C TYR A 58 8.38 18.04 8.69
N CYS A 59 7.99 17.61 7.49
CA CYS A 59 7.64 18.52 6.40
C CYS A 59 6.42 19.39 6.74
N LEU A 60 5.38 18.80 7.33
CA LEU A 60 4.16 19.51 7.73
C LEU A 60 4.36 20.39 8.97
N SER A 61 5.40 20.14 9.79
CA SER A 61 5.71 21.00 10.95
C SER A 61 6.25 22.38 10.56
N LYS A 62 6.69 22.56 9.32
CA LYS A 62 7.20 23.84 8.82
C LYS A 62 6.04 24.70 8.31
N GLY A 63 6.05 25.99 8.67
CA GLY A 63 5.16 26.97 8.06
C GLY A 63 5.47 27.15 6.56
N HIS A 64 4.47 27.52 5.77
CA HIS A 64 4.66 27.82 4.35
C HIS A 64 5.09 29.28 4.20
N HIS A 65 6.36 29.50 3.82
CA HIS A 65 6.88 30.84 3.57
C HIS A 65 6.45 31.29 2.16
N HIS A 66 5.53 32.24 2.10
CA HIS A 66 5.28 33.00 0.88
C HIS A 66 6.24 34.18 0.86
N SER A 67 7.15 34.18 -0.12
CA SER A 67 7.88 35.40 -0.45
C SER A 67 6.89 36.46 -0.94
N PRO A 68 7.18 37.76 -0.73
CA PRO A 68 6.37 38.82 -1.32
C PRO A 68 6.28 38.62 -2.84
N ASP A 69 5.12 38.97 -3.39
CA ASP A 69 4.89 38.84 -4.82
C ASP A 69 5.95 39.63 -5.60
N PRO A 70 6.58 39.01 -6.62
CA PRO A 70 7.54 39.72 -7.45
C PRO A 70 6.83 40.86 -8.20
N PRO A 71 7.59 41.89 -8.62
CA PRO A 71 7.06 42.93 -9.50
C PRO A 71 6.36 42.33 -10.72
N ALA A 72 5.35 43.02 -11.24
CA ALA A 72 4.58 42.58 -12.40
C ALA A 72 5.42 42.63 -13.69
N TYR A 73 6.29 41.63 -13.87
CA TYR A 73 7.11 41.50 -15.05
C TYR A 73 6.24 41.14 -16.28
N PRO A 74 6.58 41.63 -17.49
CA PRO A 74 5.79 41.36 -18.70
C PRO A 74 5.63 39.88 -19.06
N TYR A 75 6.49 39.01 -18.51
CA TYR A 75 6.44 37.57 -18.73
C TYR A 75 5.67 36.79 -17.64
N LEU A 76 5.26 37.45 -16.56
CA LEU A 76 4.43 36.86 -15.50
C LEU A 76 2.95 37.17 -15.77
N HIS A 77 2.05 36.29 -15.32
CA HIS A 77 0.61 36.44 -15.47
C HIS A 77 0.10 36.71 -16.90
N ILE A 78 0.84 36.27 -17.94
CA ILE A 78 0.41 36.40 -19.34
C ILE A 78 -0.87 35.62 -19.58
N ARG A 79 -1.85 36.24 -20.24
CA ARG A 79 -3.08 35.61 -20.73
C ARG A 79 -3.30 35.90 -22.22
N ASN A 80 -3.07 34.89 -23.05
CA ASN A 80 -3.37 34.96 -24.49
C ASN A 80 -4.85 34.63 -24.79
N LYS A 81 -5.48 33.84 -23.91
CA LYS A 81 -6.90 33.48 -23.96
C LYS A 81 -7.40 33.31 -22.52
N GLU A 82 -8.64 33.72 -22.28
CA GLU A 82 -9.29 33.54 -20.99
C GLU A 82 -9.46 32.07 -20.63
N PHE A 83 -9.32 31.76 -19.34
CA PHE A 83 -9.62 30.41 -18.88
C PHE A 83 -11.14 30.17 -18.87
N PRO A 84 -11.58 28.92 -19.12
CA PRO A 84 -13.00 28.57 -19.12
C PRO A 84 -13.73 28.79 -17.78
N TRP A 85 -13.00 28.84 -16.66
CA TRP A 85 -13.56 28.92 -15.30
C TRP A 85 -13.40 30.30 -14.64
N GLY A 86 -12.76 31.26 -15.31
CA GLY A 86 -12.63 32.63 -14.82
C GLY A 86 -11.21 33.21 -14.87
N PRO A 87 -11.00 34.38 -14.25
CA PRO A 87 -9.76 35.15 -14.39
C PRO A 87 -8.53 34.47 -13.77
N ASN A 88 -8.71 33.71 -12.69
CA ASN A 88 -7.60 33.18 -11.89
C ASN A 88 -7.17 31.77 -12.31
N GLY A 89 -5.93 31.42 -11.99
CA GLY A 89 -5.38 30.07 -12.19
C GLY A 89 -6.22 29.00 -11.50
N LEU A 90 -6.18 27.77 -12.03
CA LEU A 90 -7.00 26.65 -11.54
C LEU A 90 -6.77 26.33 -10.06
N PHE A 91 -5.55 26.54 -9.57
CA PHE A 91 -5.14 26.29 -8.18
C PHE A 91 -4.51 27.54 -7.55
N GLU A 92 -5.02 28.72 -7.91
CA GLU A 92 -4.51 29.98 -7.35
C GLU A 92 -5.07 30.21 -5.94
N VAL A 93 -4.18 30.38 -4.97
CA VAL A 93 -4.55 30.78 -3.60
C VAL A 93 -4.47 32.29 -3.52
N LYS A 94 -5.56 32.95 -3.12
CA LYS A 94 -5.56 34.40 -2.93
C LYS A 94 -4.85 34.73 -1.62
N HIS A 95 -3.81 35.56 -1.69
CA HIS A 95 -3.25 36.19 -0.51
C HIS A 95 -4.18 37.33 -0.09
N THR A 96 -5.02 37.10 0.92
CA THR A 96 -5.61 38.21 1.66
C THR A 96 -4.51 38.74 2.56
N GLU A 97 -3.93 39.90 2.24
CA GLU A 97 -3.27 40.70 3.27
C GLU A 97 -4.31 40.90 4.38
N HIS A 98 -4.11 40.22 5.50
CA HIS A 98 -4.85 40.53 6.71
C HIS A 98 -4.28 41.86 7.21
N ASP A 99 -4.84 42.96 6.70
CA ASP A 99 -4.69 44.29 7.29
C ASP A 99 -5.18 44.19 8.75
N HIS A 100 -4.23 44.26 9.68
CA HIS A 100 -4.46 44.50 11.10
C HIS A 100 -4.01 45.92 11.44
#